data_AF-A0A2H3EJU4-F1
#
_entry.id   AF-A0A2H3EJU4-F1
#
_cell.length_a   1.000
_cell.length_b   1.000
_cell.length_c   1.000
_cell.angle_alpha   90.00
_cell.angle_beta   90.00
_cell.angle_gamma   90.00
#
_symmetry.space_group_name_H-M   'P 1'
#
loop_
_entity.id
_entity.type
_entity.pdbx_description
1 polymer ?
#
loop_
_entity_poly.entity_id
_entity_poly.type
_entity_poly.pdbx_seq_one_letter_code
_entity_poly.pdbx_strand_id
1 'polypeptide(L)'
;MDITGPQMVLTMKLTTFSWNVYDGRRPVQDLDKWQTSKRIPTFPSLLEFYFPDVLVGPYLEFIDYMEIITEKHYEGHVKENAKRNLPSGRKRVAYRKMVEGLVYLSIFVLLGAKLLCFQPYGSLERSKYYAAWTLTEGASNLTGLGFTGYNASGASTWTGAANVVPSAIEIPSNFKVLLDSWNMKINVRLRECVYKCVTPKGKKPGFAPSVLRTRFDFLGFGILLCRRREDATGKEGSG
;
A
#
# COMPACT_ATOMS: atom_id res chain seq x y z
N MET A 1 1.93 24.51 5.06
CA MET A 1 1.50 23.13 4.74
C MET A 1 1.05 23.13 3.29
N ASP A 2 1.66 22.28 2.46
CA ASP A 2 1.20 22.10 1.08
C ASP A 2 -0.06 21.23 1.04
N ILE A 3 -1.15 21.78 0.51
CA ILE A 3 -2.45 21.08 0.36
C ILE A 3 -2.39 19.98 -0.73
N THR A 4 -1.39 20.04 -1.60
CA THR A 4 -1.22 19.15 -2.75
C THR A 4 -0.96 17.70 -2.33
N GLY A 5 -0.27 17.46 -1.21
CA GLY A 5 0.03 16.13 -0.71
C GLY A 5 -1.23 15.33 -0.31
N PRO A 6 -2.06 15.83 0.62
CA PRO A 6 -3.34 15.22 0.95
C PRO A 6 -4.27 15.08 -0.26
N GLN A 7 -4.32 16.09 -1.14
CA GLN A 7 -5.14 16.05 -2.36
C GLN A 7 -4.70 14.95 -3.32
N MET A 8 -3.39 14.73 -3.47
CA MET A 8 -2.84 13.62 -4.26
C MET A 8 -3.33 12.28 -3.69
N VAL A 9 -3.14 12.04 -2.39
CA VAL A 9 -3.56 10.79 -1.74
C VAL A 9 -5.07 10.55 -1.87
N LEU A 10 -5.89 11.60 -1.68
CA LEU A 10 -7.34 11.53 -1.87
C LEU A 10 -7.71 11.12 -3.30
N THR A 11 -7.10 11.77 -4.30
CA THR A 11 -7.33 11.45 -5.71
C THR A 11 -6.95 9.99 -6.02
N MET A 12 -5.86 9.51 -5.41
CA MET A 12 -5.40 8.14 -5.59
C MET A 12 -6.40 7.12 -5.02
N LYS A 13 -6.98 7.41 -3.85
CA LYS A 13 -7.99 6.55 -3.20
C LYS A 13 -9.31 6.54 -3.99
N LEU A 14 -9.81 7.71 -4.39
CA LEU A 14 -11.05 7.82 -5.16
C LEU A 14 -10.97 7.11 -6.51
N THR A 15 -9.85 7.26 -7.23
CA THR A 15 -9.65 6.57 -8.50
C THR A 15 -9.58 5.05 -8.34
N THR A 16 -8.88 4.54 -7.33
CA THR A 16 -8.87 3.09 -7.03
C THR A 16 -10.26 2.60 -6.63
N PHE A 17 -10.99 3.34 -5.80
CA PHE A 17 -12.36 3.00 -5.43
C PHE A 17 -13.27 2.89 -6.65
N SER A 18 -13.23 3.86 -7.57
CA SER A 18 -13.99 3.82 -8.82
C SER A 18 -13.66 2.58 -9.67
N TRP A 19 -12.38 2.21 -9.75
CA TRP A 19 -11.96 0.98 -10.44
C TRP A 19 -12.46 -0.29 -9.75
N ASN A 20 -12.45 -0.33 -8.43
CA ASN A 20 -12.94 -1.48 -7.67
C ASN A 20 -14.46 -1.66 -7.80
N VAL A 21 -15.23 -0.56 -7.88
CA VAL A 21 -16.66 -0.57 -8.21
C VAL A 21 -16.91 -1.04 -9.64
N TYR A 22 -16.08 -0.58 -10.59
CA TYR A 22 -16.17 -1.05 -11.98
C TYR A 22 -15.88 -2.56 -12.10
N ASP A 23 -14.82 -3.04 -11.47
CA ASP A 23 -14.47 -4.47 -11.45
C ASP A 23 -15.54 -5.32 -10.72
N GLY A 24 -16.29 -4.75 -9.78
CA GLY A 24 -17.44 -5.40 -9.12
C GLY A 24 -18.64 -5.68 -10.03
N ARG A 25 -18.76 -4.96 -11.16
CA ARG A 25 -19.85 -5.15 -12.15
C ARG A 25 -19.49 -6.15 -13.26
N ARG A 26 -18.26 -6.66 -13.25
CA ARG A 26 -17.73 -7.55 -14.30
C ARG A 26 -17.83 -9.02 -13.87
N PRO A 27 -17.91 -9.96 -14.83
CA PRO A 27 -17.86 -11.38 -14.51
C PRO A 27 -16.51 -11.75 -13.92
N VAL A 28 -16.53 -12.67 -12.94
CA VAL A 28 -15.33 -13.06 -12.16
C VAL A 28 -14.23 -13.66 -13.02
N GLN A 29 -14.61 -14.28 -14.14
CA GLN A 29 -13.68 -14.95 -15.07
C GLN A 29 -12.72 -13.97 -15.76
N ASP A 30 -13.11 -12.70 -15.89
CA ASP A 30 -12.29 -11.69 -16.57
C ASP A 30 -11.29 -10.99 -15.66
N LEU A 31 -11.44 -11.20 -14.34
CA LEU A 31 -10.71 -10.53 -13.28
C LEU A 31 -9.47 -11.33 -12.87
N ASP A 32 -8.37 -10.64 -12.60
CA ASP A 32 -7.21 -11.24 -11.95
C ASP A 32 -7.50 -11.58 -10.48
N LYS A 33 -6.66 -12.41 -9.85
CA LYS A 33 -6.78 -12.77 -8.43
C LYS A 33 -6.84 -11.54 -7.52
N TRP A 34 -5.99 -10.56 -7.79
CA TRP A 34 -5.96 -9.30 -7.03
C TRP A 34 -7.22 -8.47 -7.26
N GLN A 35 -7.70 -8.37 -8.51
CA GLN A 35 -8.92 -7.63 -8.80
C GLN A 35 -10.14 -8.29 -8.16
N THR A 36 -10.15 -9.63 -8.15
CA THR A 36 -11.24 -10.41 -7.55
C THR A 36 -11.31 -10.21 -6.05
N SER A 37 -10.18 -10.11 -5.35
CA SER A 37 -10.17 -9.83 -3.91
C SER A 37 -10.55 -8.39 -3.58
N LYS A 38 -10.25 -7.42 -4.46
CA LYS A 38 -10.50 -5.98 -4.20
C LYS A 38 -11.77 -5.41 -4.80
N ARG A 39 -12.57 -6.21 -5.51
CA ARG A 39 -13.80 -5.74 -6.17
C ARG A 39 -14.89 -5.34 -5.19
N ILE A 40 -15.71 -4.36 -5.57
CA ILE A 40 -16.85 -3.86 -4.79
C ILE A 40 -18.14 -4.17 -5.56
N PRO A 41 -18.83 -5.29 -5.26
CA PRO A 41 -20.04 -5.68 -5.99
C PRO A 41 -21.25 -4.81 -5.62
N THR A 42 -21.34 -4.41 -4.35
CA THR A 42 -22.44 -3.60 -3.81
C THR A 42 -21.88 -2.24 -3.42
N PHE A 43 -22.55 -1.17 -3.86
CA PHE A 43 -22.09 0.17 -3.54
C PHE A 43 -22.27 0.45 -2.03
N PRO A 44 -21.26 1.01 -1.35
CA PRO A 44 -21.34 1.27 0.08
C PRO A 44 -22.31 2.40 0.40
N SER A 45 -22.81 2.42 1.63
CA SER A 45 -23.58 3.55 2.15
C SER A 45 -22.70 4.81 2.23
N LEU A 46 -23.31 6.00 2.30
CA LEU A 46 -22.56 7.25 2.44
C LEU A 46 -21.66 7.25 3.68
N LEU A 47 -22.11 6.65 4.79
CA LEU A 47 -21.33 6.56 6.03
C LEU A 47 -20.06 5.71 5.84
N GLU A 48 -20.18 4.56 5.18
CA GLU A 48 -19.04 3.68 4.89
C GLU A 48 -18.09 4.31 3.87
N PHE A 49 -18.62 5.10 2.94
CA PHE A 49 -17.82 5.84 1.96
C PHE A 49 -16.95 6.92 2.63
N TYR A 50 -17.46 7.63 3.64
CA TYR A 50 -16.68 8.58 4.45
C TYR A 50 -15.80 7.88 5.50
N PHE A 51 -15.11 6.80 5.11
CA PHE A 51 -14.20 6.12 6.02
C PHE A 51 -13.08 7.08 6.50
N PRO A 52 -12.62 6.98 7.76
CA PRO A 52 -11.72 7.96 8.39
C PRO A 52 -10.43 8.23 7.60
N ASP A 53 -10.00 7.24 6.83
CA ASP A 53 -8.76 7.27 6.06
C ASP A 53 -8.95 7.94 4.67
N VAL A 54 -10.15 8.35 4.25
CA VAL A 54 -10.37 9.14 3.03
C VAL A 54 -9.62 10.47 3.09
N LEU A 55 -9.62 11.13 4.25
CA LEU A 55 -9.14 12.51 4.38
C LEU A 55 -7.66 12.58 4.79
N VAL A 56 -7.19 11.70 5.67
CA VAL A 56 -5.82 11.71 6.17
C VAL A 56 -5.39 10.28 6.49
N GLY A 57 -4.25 9.87 5.93
CA GLY A 57 -3.59 8.61 6.31
C GLY A 57 -2.94 7.88 5.15
N PRO A 58 -2.26 6.76 5.43
CA PRO A 58 -1.54 5.98 4.41
C PRO A 58 -2.52 5.47 3.36
N TYR A 59 -2.01 5.04 2.21
CA TYR A 59 -2.87 4.43 1.20
C TYR A 59 -3.51 3.13 1.75
N LEU A 60 -4.84 3.07 1.78
CA LEU A 60 -5.64 1.91 2.17
C LEU A 60 -6.77 1.76 1.16
N GLU A 61 -7.04 0.53 0.75
CA GLU A 61 -8.15 0.23 -0.13
C GLU A 61 -9.44 0.03 0.67
N PHE A 62 -10.58 0.34 0.06
CA PHE A 62 -11.88 0.26 0.72
C PHE A 62 -12.21 -1.15 1.23
N ILE A 63 -11.90 -2.20 0.46
CA ILE A 63 -12.15 -3.59 0.86
C ILE A 63 -11.34 -3.96 2.10
N ASP A 64 -10.05 -3.58 2.16
CA ASP A 64 -9.21 -3.84 3.33
C ASP A 64 -9.77 -3.17 4.59
N TYR A 65 -10.26 -1.94 4.44
CA TYR A 65 -10.92 -1.22 5.53
C TYR A 65 -12.17 -1.97 6.02
N MET A 66 -13.03 -2.43 5.10
CA MET A 66 -14.25 -3.18 5.46
C MET A 66 -13.94 -4.54 6.08
N GLU A 67 -12.92 -5.25 5.59
CA GLU A 67 -12.48 -6.54 6.14
C GLU A 67 -11.95 -6.40 7.57
N ILE A 68 -11.28 -5.28 7.88
CA ILE A 68 -10.78 -4.99 9.23
C ILE A 68 -11.92 -4.66 10.19
N ILE A 69 -12.91 -3.86 9.76
CA ILE A 69 -14.06 -3.50 10.61
C ILE A 69 -14.97 -4.69 10.84
N THR A 70 -15.19 -5.48 9.80
CA THR A 70 -16.00 -6.71 9.90
C THR A 70 -15.22 -7.84 10.58
N GLU A 71 -13.95 -7.60 10.93
CA GLU A 71 -13.01 -8.57 11.52
C GLU A 71 -12.75 -9.83 10.67
N LYS A 72 -13.20 -9.85 9.41
CA LYS A 72 -12.97 -10.93 8.44
C LYS A 72 -11.49 -11.16 8.16
N HIS A 73 -10.70 -10.10 8.23
CA HIS A 73 -9.24 -10.14 8.04
C HIS A 73 -8.52 -11.06 9.03
N TYR A 74 -9.16 -11.40 10.16
CA TYR A 74 -8.58 -12.21 11.24
C TYR A 74 -9.25 -13.59 11.39
N GLU A 75 -10.20 -13.94 10.53
CA GLU A 75 -10.87 -15.24 10.57
C GLU A 75 -9.85 -16.39 10.48
N GLY A 76 -9.95 -17.35 11.41
CA GLY A 76 -9.01 -18.48 11.52
C GLY A 76 -7.69 -18.17 12.25
N HIS A 77 -7.44 -16.93 12.66
CA HIS A 77 -6.17 -16.49 13.27
C HIS A 77 -6.30 -15.99 14.71
N VAL A 78 -7.49 -16.15 15.31
CA VAL A 78 -7.85 -15.66 16.65
C VAL A 78 -8.10 -16.83 17.59
N LYS A 79 -7.74 -16.65 18.86
CA LYS A 79 -8.07 -17.60 19.94
C LYS A 79 -9.58 -17.61 20.20
N GLU A 80 -10.16 -18.80 20.34
CA GLU A 80 -11.54 -18.95 20.80
C GLU A 80 -11.73 -18.22 22.15
N ASN A 81 -12.83 -17.45 22.27
CA ASN A 81 -13.23 -16.63 23.43
C ASN A 81 -12.65 -15.20 23.57
N ALA A 82 -12.15 -14.58 22.51
CA ALA A 82 -11.78 -13.16 22.54
C ALA A 82 -13.01 -12.23 22.37
N LYS A 83 -13.10 -11.14 23.15
CA LYS A 83 -14.17 -10.11 23.03
C LYS A 83 -14.15 -9.36 21.67
N ARG A 84 -13.02 -9.40 20.97
CA ARG A 84 -12.80 -8.93 19.59
C ARG A 84 -11.81 -9.85 18.92
N ASN A 85 -11.99 -10.11 17.63
CA ASN A 85 -11.11 -10.98 16.86
C ASN A 85 -9.84 -10.24 16.46
N LEU A 86 -8.97 -9.98 17.43
CA LEU A 86 -7.69 -9.29 17.22
C LEU A 86 -6.50 -10.22 17.49
N PRO A 87 -5.52 -10.30 16.58
CA PRO A 87 -4.37 -11.16 16.73
C PRO A 87 -3.46 -10.70 17.89
N SER A 88 -2.89 -11.68 18.58
CA SER A 88 -1.98 -11.44 19.71
C SER A 88 -0.66 -10.80 19.24
N GLY A 89 0.03 -10.07 20.13
CA GLY A 89 1.33 -9.45 19.81
C GLY A 89 1.28 -8.06 19.17
N ARG A 90 0.10 -7.58 18.78
CA ARG A 90 -0.14 -6.25 18.19
C ARG A 90 0.54 -5.08 18.92
N LYS A 91 0.28 -4.97 20.23
CA LYS A 91 0.82 -3.88 21.07
C LYS A 91 2.35 -3.87 21.04
N ARG A 92 2.97 -5.05 21.17
CA ARG A 92 4.43 -5.19 21.16
C ARG A 92 5.02 -4.66 19.85
N VAL A 93 4.47 -5.07 18.72
CA VAL A 93 4.98 -4.62 17.40
C VAL A 93 4.74 -3.13 17.19
N ALA A 94 3.55 -2.64 17.56
CA ALA A 94 3.23 -1.23 17.45
C ALA A 94 4.16 -0.34 18.29
N TYR A 95 4.40 -0.69 19.57
CA TYR A 95 5.32 0.06 20.42
C TYR A 95 6.77 -0.03 19.93
N ARG A 96 7.19 -1.18 19.38
CA ARG A 96 8.52 -1.28 18.75
C ARG A 96 8.65 -0.30 17.60
N LYS A 97 7.64 -0.22 16.72
CA LYS A 97 7.60 0.74 15.60
C LYS A 97 7.53 2.19 16.07
N MET A 98 6.81 2.46 17.15
CA MET A 98 6.79 3.77 17.78
C MET A 98 8.19 4.20 18.26
N VAL A 99 8.90 3.30 18.95
CA VAL A 99 10.29 3.55 19.39
C VAL A 99 11.22 3.73 18.20
N GLU A 100 11.16 2.86 17.19
CA GLU A 100 11.93 2.99 15.94
C GLU A 100 11.69 4.37 15.28
N GLY A 101 10.43 4.80 15.17
CA GLY A 101 10.07 6.11 14.62
C GLY A 101 10.59 7.30 15.44
N LEU A 102 10.53 7.22 16.78
CA LEU A 102 11.08 8.24 17.67
C LEU A 102 12.61 8.31 17.59
N VAL A 103 13.30 7.19 17.39
CA VAL A 103 14.75 7.15 17.16
C VAL A 103 15.09 7.90 15.86
N TYR A 104 14.39 7.64 14.75
CA TYR A 104 14.61 8.38 13.50
C TYR A 104 14.33 9.87 13.64
N LEU A 105 13.28 10.25 14.38
CA LEU A 105 12.97 11.65 14.66
C LEU A 105 14.09 12.30 15.49
N SER A 106 14.59 11.61 16.51
CA SER A 106 15.68 12.08 17.36
C SER A 106 16.98 12.27 16.56
N ILE A 107 17.30 11.33 15.67
CA ILE A 107 18.43 11.42 14.74
C ILE A 107 18.31 12.67 13.86
N PHE A 108 17.13 12.92 13.30
CA PHE A 108 16.87 14.09 12.47
C PHE A 108 17.05 15.41 13.26
N VAL A 109 16.47 15.53 14.45
CA VAL A 109 16.54 16.76 15.26
C VAL A 109 17.96 17.03 15.75
N LEU A 110 18.68 16.00 16.21
CA LEU A 110 20.00 16.16 16.82
C LEU A 110 21.13 16.35 15.80
N LEU A 111 21.03 15.71 14.62
CA LEU A 111 22.09 15.73 13.60
C LEU A 111 21.79 16.67 12.43
N GLY A 112 20.52 17.04 12.19
CA GLY A 112 20.10 17.86 11.04
C GLY A 112 20.70 19.26 11.02
N ALA A 113 21.01 19.84 12.20
CA ALA A 113 21.59 21.18 12.29
C ALA A 113 23.13 21.22 12.14
N LYS A 114 23.83 20.07 12.20
CA LYS A 114 25.30 20.02 12.37
C LYS A 114 26.07 19.47 11.16
N LEU A 115 25.42 18.78 10.21
CA LEU A 115 26.10 18.10 9.12
C LEU A 115 25.79 18.76 7.77
N LEU A 116 26.53 19.82 7.47
CA LEU A 116 26.44 20.61 6.22
C LEU A 116 27.27 20.02 5.06
N CYS A 117 27.73 18.76 5.17
CA CYS A 117 28.57 18.12 4.16
C CYS A 117 27.77 17.13 3.28
N PHE A 118 28.03 17.21 1.97
CA PHE A 118 27.13 16.88 0.85
C PHE A 118 26.57 15.45 0.77
N GLN A 119 27.19 14.43 1.40
CA GLN A 119 26.84 13.01 1.21
C GLN A 119 25.93 12.39 2.31
N PRO A 120 26.25 12.49 3.63
CA PRO A 120 25.38 11.95 4.68
C PRO A 120 24.08 12.74 4.87
N TYR A 121 24.04 13.98 4.39
CA TYR A 121 22.85 14.84 4.45
C TYR A 121 21.63 14.20 3.79
N GLY A 122 21.81 13.48 2.67
CA GLY A 122 20.71 12.80 1.98
C GLY A 122 20.03 11.72 2.84
N SER A 123 20.79 10.97 3.64
CA SER A 123 20.22 9.97 4.58
C SER A 123 19.57 10.62 5.80
N LEU A 124 20.13 11.74 6.28
CA LEU A 124 19.55 12.51 7.39
C LEU A 124 18.22 13.16 6.99
N GLU A 125 18.13 13.76 5.82
CA GLU A 125 16.89 14.31 5.27
C GLU A 125 15.84 13.24 5.05
N ARG A 126 16.23 11.99 4.75
CA ARG A 126 15.29 10.87 4.62
C ARG A 126 14.78 10.36 5.95
N SER A 127 15.51 10.58 7.06
CA SER A 127 15.12 10.15 8.40
C SER A 127 13.80 10.76 8.86
N LYS A 128 13.44 11.97 8.41
CA LYS A 128 12.11 12.58 8.68
C LYS A 128 10.97 11.76 8.09
N TYR A 129 11.16 11.21 6.89
CA TYR A 129 10.18 10.35 6.23
C TYR A 129 10.14 8.97 6.90
N TYR A 130 11.29 8.41 7.29
CA TYR A 130 11.33 7.15 8.04
C TYR A 130 10.59 7.28 9.37
N ALA A 131 10.77 8.38 10.10
CA ALA A 131 10.03 8.66 11.32
C ALA A 131 8.51 8.70 11.05
N ALA A 132 8.06 9.56 10.12
CA ALA A 132 6.65 9.73 9.83
C ALA A 132 5.97 8.41 9.39
N TRP A 133 6.60 7.66 8.48
CA TRP A 133 6.04 6.40 7.98
C TRP A 133 6.08 5.28 9.01
N THR A 134 7.15 5.17 9.81
CA THR A 134 7.26 4.12 10.85
C THR A 134 6.30 4.38 12.01
N LEU A 135 6.09 5.64 12.40
CA LEU A 135 5.08 6.02 13.40
C LEU A 135 3.66 5.70 12.89
N THR A 136 3.38 6.01 11.63
CA THR A 136 2.09 5.70 10.99
C THR A 136 1.86 4.19 10.88
N GLU A 137 2.91 3.41 10.57
CA GLU A 137 2.87 1.95 10.58
C GLU A 137 2.58 1.42 11.99
N GLY A 138 3.22 1.98 13.03
CA GLY A 138 2.93 1.64 14.42
C GLY A 138 1.48 1.90 14.82
N ALA A 139 0.93 3.06 14.44
CA ALA A 139 -0.46 3.41 14.67
C ALA A 139 -1.43 2.49 13.91
N SER A 140 -1.13 2.18 12.65
CA SER A 140 -1.89 1.25 11.82
C SER A 140 -1.86 -0.18 12.39
N ASN A 141 -0.71 -0.59 12.94
CA ASN A 141 -0.58 -1.88 13.60
C ASN A 141 -1.46 -1.92 14.86
N LEU A 142 -1.63 -0.82 15.62
CA LEU A 142 -2.54 -0.78 16.76
C LEU A 142 -4.01 -0.99 16.37
N THR A 143 -4.44 -0.62 15.18
CA THR A 143 -5.81 -0.88 14.72
C THR A 143 -5.98 -2.29 14.16
N GLY A 144 -4.87 -2.97 13.84
CA GLY A 144 -4.83 -4.34 13.32
C GLY A 144 -4.51 -4.42 11.82
N LEU A 145 -4.46 -3.29 11.12
CA LEU A 145 -4.27 -3.20 9.66
C LEU A 145 -3.02 -3.92 9.13
N GLY A 146 -1.93 -3.94 9.90
CA GLY A 146 -0.69 -4.53 9.40
C GLY A 146 -0.58 -6.04 9.51
N PHE A 147 -1.56 -6.74 10.08
CA PHE A 147 -1.49 -8.19 10.26
C PHE A 147 -1.48 -8.92 8.91
N THR A 148 -0.51 -9.84 8.72
CA THR A 148 -0.39 -10.64 7.49
C THR A 148 -0.44 -12.14 7.72
N GLY A 149 -0.36 -12.60 8.98
CA GLY A 149 -0.42 -14.01 9.33
C GLY A 149 0.54 -14.39 10.46
N TYR A 150 0.81 -15.68 10.60
CA TYR A 150 1.80 -16.22 11.54
C TYR A 150 2.96 -16.84 10.77
N ASN A 151 4.18 -16.62 11.24
CA ASN A 151 5.37 -17.30 10.73
C ASN A 151 5.36 -18.78 11.13
N ALA A 152 6.23 -19.59 10.50
CA ALA A 152 6.45 -20.99 10.84
C ALA A 152 6.82 -21.22 12.32
N SER A 153 7.35 -20.19 13.00
CA SER A 153 7.66 -20.18 14.43
C SER A 153 6.48 -19.83 15.36
N GLY A 154 5.28 -19.61 14.81
CA GLY A 154 4.09 -19.22 15.58
C GLY A 154 4.05 -17.74 15.98
N ALA A 155 5.02 -16.92 15.57
CA ALA A 155 5.02 -15.48 15.82
C ALA A 155 4.13 -14.74 14.81
N SER A 156 3.36 -13.76 15.29
CA SER A 156 2.52 -12.90 14.44
C SER A 156 3.38 -11.98 13.55
N THR A 157 3.07 -11.92 12.26
CA THR A 157 3.74 -11.08 11.27
C THR A 157 2.88 -9.86 10.95
N TRP A 158 3.54 -8.70 10.90
CA TRP A 158 2.90 -7.38 10.86
C TRP A 158 3.55 -6.51 9.78
N THR A 159 3.47 -6.93 8.52
CA THR A 159 4.12 -6.27 7.38
C THR A 159 3.13 -5.58 6.43
N GLY A 160 1.82 -5.77 6.60
CA GLY A 160 0.81 -5.27 5.67
C GLY A 160 0.64 -3.75 5.66
N ALA A 161 1.00 -3.09 6.76
CA ALA A 161 0.94 -1.64 6.89
C ALA A 161 2.27 -0.95 6.55
N ALA A 162 3.34 -1.71 6.29
CA ALA A 162 4.65 -1.14 6.01
C ALA A 162 4.64 -0.38 4.67
N ASN A 163 5.05 0.89 4.71
CA ASN A 163 5.17 1.72 3.51
C ASN A 163 6.63 1.95 3.10
N VAL A 164 7.57 1.84 4.05
CA VAL A 164 9.01 2.00 3.82
C VAL A 164 9.80 0.95 4.60
N VAL A 165 10.90 0.47 4.04
CA VAL A 165 11.87 -0.40 4.73
C VAL A 165 13.25 0.29 4.74
N PRO A 166 13.59 1.05 5.81
CA PRO A 166 14.78 1.91 5.80
C PRO A 166 16.10 1.18 5.49
N SER A 167 16.29 -0.04 6.02
CA SER A 167 17.50 -0.83 5.77
C SER A 167 17.70 -1.17 4.30
N ALA A 168 16.62 -1.53 3.59
CA ALA A 168 16.65 -1.85 2.17
C ALA A 168 16.77 -0.60 1.28
N ILE A 169 16.55 0.59 1.84
CA ILE A 169 16.67 1.88 1.14
C ILE A 169 18.09 2.45 1.28
N GLU A 170 18.69 2.39 2.47
CA GLU A 170 20.06 2.90 2.68
C GLU A 170 21.12 1.96 2.10
N ILE A 171 20.87 0.64 2.15
CA ILE A 171 21.81 -0.37 1.69
C ILE A 171 21.08 -1.32 0.73
N PRO A 172 20.67 -0.84 -0.45
CA PRO A 172 19.97 -1.68 -1.43
C PRO A 172 20.94 -2.65 -2.11
N SER A 173 20.53 -3.89 -2.29
CA SER A 173 21.29 -4.86 -3.11
C SER A 173 21.21 -4.58 -4.61
N ASN A 174 20.15 -3.91 -5.05
CA ASN A 174 19.96 -3.44 -6.43
C ASN A 174 18.93 -2.28 -6.46
N PHE A 175 18.92 -1.54 -7.57
CA PHE A 175 18.03 -0.38 -7.72
C PHE A 175 16.53 -0.74 -7.70
N LYS A 176 16.20 -1.96 -8.11
CA LYS A 176 14.82 -2.45 -8.06
C LYS A 176 14.34 -2.61 -6.61
N VAL A 177 15.16 -3.15 -5.71
CA VAL A 177 14.86 -3.30 -4.28
C VAL A 177 14.73 -1.92 -3.64
N LEU A 178 15.58 -0.96 -4.01
CA LEU A 178 15.48 0.43 -3.55
C LEU A 178 14.09 1.02 -3.87
N LEU A 179 13.68 0.95 -5.15
CA LEU A 179 12.39 1.48 -5.59
C LEU A 179 11.21 0.73 -4.95
N ASP A 180 11.25 -0.61 -4.91
CA ASP A 180 10.18 -1.42 -4.34
C ASP A 180 10.02 -1.20 -2.82
N SER A 181 11.09 -0.80 -2.11
CA SER A 181 11.11 -0.61 -0.64
C SER A 181 10.66 0.79 -0.20
N TRP A 182 10.53 1.75 -1.11
CA TRP A 182 10.06 3.11 -0.85
C TRP A 182 8.63 3.29 -1.37
N ASN A 183 7.69 3.76 -0.54
CA ASN A 183 6.28 3.89 -0.91
C ASN A 183 5.68 2.59 -1.46
N MET A 184 5.89 1.49 -0.74
CA MET A 184 5.50 0.12 -1.14
C MET A 184 4.05 0.02 -1.62
N LYS A 185 3.11 0.66 -0.91
CA LYS A 185 1.68 0.60 -1.26
C LYS A 185 1.37 1.29 -2.59
N ILE A 186 2.06 2.38 -2.88
CA ILE A 186 1.91 3.09 -4.15
C ILE A 186 2.51 2.27 -5.30
N ASN A 187 3.65 1.62 -5.07
CA ASN A 187 4.23 0.70 -6.07
C ASN A 187 3.29 -0.46 -6.42
N VAL A 188 2.60 -1.03 -5.42
CA VAL A 188 1.56 -2.04 -5.65
C VAL A 188 0.43 -1.46 -6.50
N ARG A 189 -0.12 -0.30 -6.12
CA ARG A 189 -1.16 0.37 -6.90
C ARG A 189 -0.73 0.65 -8.34
N LEU A 190 0.47 1.17 -8.56
CA LEU A 190 0.97 1.47 -9.90
C LEU A 190 1.18 0.22 -10.73
N ARG A 191 1.60 -0.88 -10.11
CA ARG A 191 1.68 -2.18 -10.77
C ARG A 191 0.29 -2.67 -11.21
N GLU A 192 -0.68 -2.63 -10.31
CA GLU A 192 -2.01 -3.21 -10.51
C GLU A 192 -2.93 -2.34 -11.38
N CYS A 193 -2.90 -1.02 -11.18
CA CYS A 193 -3.77 -0.08 -11.87
C CYS A 193 -3.16 0.53 -13.13
N VAL A 194 -1.83 0.64 -13.24
CA VAL A 194 -1.18 1.29 -14.40
C VAL A 194 -0.45 0.27 -15.26
N TYR A 195 0.49 -0.48 -14.68
CA TYR A 195 1.35 -1.37 -15.45
C TYR A 195 0.60 -2.54 -16.10
N LYS A 196 -0.29 -3.21 -15.36
CA LYS A 196 -1.15 -4.26 -15.90
C LYS A 196 -2.15 -3.74 -16.94
N CYS A 197 -2.55 -2.47 -16.85
CA CYS A 197 -3.47 -1.87 -17.82
C CYS A 197 -2.78 -1.54 -19.16
N VAL A 198 -1.49 -1.25 -19.13
CA VAL A 198 -0.70 -0.89 -20.31
C VAL A 198 -0.11 -2.13 -21.00
N THR A 199 0.02 -3.25 -20.29
CA THR A 199 0.57 -4.49 -20.83
C THR A 199 -0.56 -5.42 -21.30
N PRO A 200 -0.59 -5.84 -22.59
CA PRO A 200 -1.59 -6.80 -23.06
C PRO A 200 -1.53 -8.14 -22.29
N LYS A 201 -2.69 -8.72 -21.97
CA LYS A 201 -2.75 -10.05 -21.34
C LYS A 201 -1.98 -11.07 -22.20
N GLY A 202 -1.03 -11.78 -21.60
CA GLY A 202 -0.23 -12.82 -22.27
C GLY A 202 1.04 -12.35 -23.01
N LYS A 203 1.33 -11.03 -23.10
CA LYS A 203 2.60 -10.55 -23.69
C LYS A 203 3.61 -10.18 -22.61
N LYS A 204 4.88 -10.53 -22.83
CA LYS A 204 5.98 -10.06 -21.96
C LYS A 204 6.05 -8.53 -22.06
N PRO A 205 6.05 -7.81 -20.92
CA PRO A 205 6.13 -6.36 -20.93
C PRO A 205 7.47 -5.91 -21.50
N GLY A 206 7.42 -5.03 -22.51
CA GLY A 206 8.60 -4.39 -23.10
C GLY A 206 9.17 -3.26 -22.23
N PHE A 207 10.05 -2.45 -22.81
CA PHE A 207 10.70 -1.33 -22.12
C PHE A 207 9.75 -0.14 -21.84
N ALA A 208 8.76 0.10 -22.73
CA ALA A 208 7.87 1.26 -22.64
C ALA A 208 6.98 1.32 -21.38
N PRO A 209 6.34 0.21 -20.92
CA PRO A 209 5.58 0.21 -19.67
C PRO A 209 6.42 0.52 -18.43
N SER A 210 7.71 0.17 -18.43
CA SER A 210 8.63 0.46 -17.33
C SER A 210 8.99 1.94 -17.27
N VAL A 211 9.30 2.57 -18.42
CA VAL A 211 9.53 4.02 -18.50
C VAL A 211 8.30 4.81 -18.09
N LEU A 212 7.11 4.37 -18.52
CA LEU A 212 5.85 4.99 -18.16
C LEU A 212 5.59 4.92 -16.65
N ARG A 213 5.87 3.78 -16.01
CA ARG A 213 5.79 3.63 -14.56
C ARG A 213 6.70 4.63 -13.84
N THR A 214 7.99 4.68 -14.21
CA THR A 214 8.95 5.60 -13.59
C THR A 214 8.55 7.07 -13.76
N ARG A 215 7.98 7.44 -14.92
CA ARG A 215 7.47 8.81 -15.14
C ARG A 215 6.27 9.13 -14.24
N PHE A 216 5.37 8.19 -14.02
CA PHE A 216 4.23 8.39 -13.11
C PHE A 216 4.64 8.43 -11.64
N ASP A 217 5.64 7.63 -11.24
CA ASP A 217 6.26 7.71 -9.92
C ASP A 217 6.84 9.10 -9.67
N PHE A 218 7.54 9.67 -10.66
CA PHE A 218 8.22 10.96 -10.54
C PHE A 218 7.26 12.15 -10.56
N LEU A 219 6.17 12.07 -11.33
CA LEU A 219 5.21 13.15 -11.47
C LEU A 219 4.15 13.16 -10.36
N GLY A 220 3.94 12.08 -9.61
CA GLY A 220 2.84 11.98 -8.63
C GLY A 220 1.43 12.06 -9.26
N PHE A 221 1.33 12.32 -10.56
CA PHE A 221 0.13 12.53 -11.34
C PHE A 221 -0.14 11.34 -12.25
N GLY A 222 -0.58 10.23 -11.65
CA GLY A 222 -1.10 9.07 -12.39
C GLY A 222 -2.62 9.02 -12.35
N ILE A 223 -3.32 10.06 -12.80
CA ILE A 223 -4.76 9.97 -13.15
C ILE A 223 -4.83 9.44 -14.59
N LEU A 224 -4.28 8.25 -14.84
CA LEU A 224 -4.42 7.66 -16.16
C LEU A 224 -5.79 6.99 -16.22
N LEU A 225 -6.74 7.63 -16.90
CA LEU A 225 -7.91 7.00 -17.51
C LEU A 225 -7.43 6.09 -18.65
N CYS A 226 -6.52 5.16 -18.35
CA CYS A 226 -6.19 4.11 -19.30
C CYS A 226 -7.43 3.22 -19.36
N ARG A 227 -8.17 3.29 -20.47
CA ARG A 227 -9.23 2.34 -20.79
C ARG A 227 -8.62 0.94 -20.71
N ARG A 228 -8.83 0.24 -19.59
CA ARG A 228 -8.38 -1.14 -19.36
C ARG A 228 -9.02 -1.95 -20.48
N ARG A 229 -8.25 -2.26 -21.54
CA ARG A 229 -8.78 -2.83 -22.79
C ARG A 229 -9.58 -4.09 -22.46
N GLU A 230 -10.85 -4.05 -22.89
CA GLU A 230 -11.73 -5.20 -22.95
C GLU A 230 -11.29 -6.07 -24.13
N ASP A 231 -10.20 -6.81 -23.98
CA ASP A 231 -9.90 -7.88 -24.93
C ASP A 231 -10.63 -9.13 -24.41
N ALA A 232 -11.90 -9.19 -24.82
CA ALA A 232 -12.76 -10.35 -24.72
C ALA A 232 -12.03 -11.59 -25.25
N THR A 233 -12.25 -12.70 -24.56
CA THR A 233 -12.03 -14.08 -24.99
C THR A 233 -11.92 -14.25 -26.52
N GLY A 234 -10.71 -14.48 -27.01
CA GLY A 234 -10.48 -15.09 -28.31
C GLY A 234 -10.69 -16.60 -28.17
N LYS A 235 -11.83 -17.08 -28.68
CA LYS A 235 -12.12 -18.49 -28.92
C LYS A 235 -10.95 -19.14 -29.69
N GLU A 236 -10.28 -20.12 -29.09
CA GLU A 236 -9.76 -21.26 -29.84
C GLU A 236 -10.78 -22.41 -29.66
N GLY A 237 -11.85 -22.31 -30.44
CA GLY A 237 -12.74 -23.43 -30.73
C GLY A 237 -12.20 -24.15 -31.96
N SER A 238 -12.15 -25.47 -31.85
CA SER A 238 -11.98 -26.47 -32.91
C SER A 238 -12.52 -26.06 -34.28
N GLY A 239 -11.70 -26.31 -35.30
CA GLY A 239 -12.05 -26.28 -36.73
C GLY A 239 -10.83 -26.65 -37.55
#